data_AF-A0A834F8P5-F1
#
_entry.id   AF-A0A834F8P5-F1
#
_cell.length_a   1.000
_cell.length_b   1.000
_cell.length_c   1.000
_cell.angle_alpha   90.00
_cell.angle_beta   90.00
_cell.angle_gamma   90.00
#
_symmetry.space_group_name_H-M   'P 1'
#
loop_
_entity.id
_entity.type
_entity.pdbx_description
1 polymer ?
#
loop_
_entity_poly.entity_id
_entity_poly.type
_entity_poly.pdbx_seq_one_letter_code
_entity_poly.pdbx_strand_id
1 'polypeptide(L)'
;MMATLLLILLKHWKNVVAAAPDILSPLSLILESVLQADQQTMERTKAKIFSALISVLQIQGLNGGDISQLPQLLLCVCETVKDEALALIDNTRHVSQVGEALEDEDSMETDSPRGPKDHRDGVCVLALHLAKELCRTDEDGEHWVSVMRKVPVLPSVLNAMELSLRSKHNLYFTEAALHLLLTLARTPQGAAAVAGAGVTETICLPLLSVYEVPSNGGSQSFSRKSQDSACWPGVYRLCMSLMESLLKTLRYNFINEALDFVGVHQERILQCLNSMRTVQSLACLDEADHTVGFLLQLSSFCKEWQFHLPKLLLDVQINLCYLCQTCTYLLHSKKMLHHYLQAKNGEALPPGPLSRTQCPPQTPAAAGAAGADREEAEQKALLAVQCSLLKILSKTLASLQHFTPDCCQILLDQCMDLAEYRTLFVLSFTTPAFDPDVAPSFGTLLATINVALSMLSEMEKKKETASVSIASLASSEELQALKSLLMFTMENCFYVLISQAVRCLKDPSILPRDKQRLKQELSSELSTLLSSLSRHFRRGSPLSPASAQSKQPPPGSKGSHEGQEPIIQLVQAFVRLVQR
;
A
#
# COMPACT_ATOMS: atom_id res chain seq x y z
N MET A 1 -33.94 20.49 -8.80
CA MET A 1 -34.52 19.30 -9.46
C MET A 1 -33.68 18.85 -10.64
N MET A 2 -33.39 19.74 -11.61
CA MET A 2 -32.59 19.41 -12.81
C MET A 2 -31.19 18.86 -12.51
N ALA A 3 -30.46 19.43 -11.54
CA ALA A 3 -29.15 18.90 -11.13
C ALA A 3 -29.22 17.46 -10.55
N THR A 4 -30.32 17.09 -9.90
CA THR A 4 -30.54 15.71 -9.42
C THR A 4 -30.80 14.77 -10.60
N LEU A 5 -31.62 15.19 -11.56
CA LEU A 5 -31.92 14.42 -12.76
C LEU A 5 -30.64 14.20 -13.59
N LEU A 6 -29.82 15.23 -13.76
CA LEU A 6 -28.51 15.14 -14.42
C LEU A 6 -27.64 14.04 -13.81
N LEU A 7 -27.48 14.03 -12.48
CA LEU A 7 -26.71 13.00 -11.76
C LEU A 7 -27.24 11.58 -11.99
N ILE A 8 -28.56 11.41 -11.93
CA ILE A 8 -29.20 10.11 -12.15
C ILE A 8 -28.95 9.65 -13.59
N LEU A 9 -29.13 10.55 -14.57
CA LEU A 9 -28.92 10.25 -15.99
C LEU A 9 -27.46 9.91 -16.29
N LEU A 10 -26.50 10.69 -15.76
CA LEU A 10 -25.06 10.43 -15.93
C LEU A 10 -24.64 9.06 -15.41
N LYS A 11 -25.20 8.62 -14.27
CA LYS A 11 -24.92 7.28 -13.73
C LYS A 11 -25.49 6.16 -14.60
N HIS A 12 -26.66 6.35 -15.19
CA HIS A 12 -27.30 5.33 -16.04
C HIS A 12 -26.70 5.29 -17.45
N TRP A 13 -26.20 6.42 -17.96
CA TRP A 13 -25.79 6.57 -19.37
C TRP A 13 -24.27 6.51 -19.54
N LYS A 14 -23.60 5.71 -18.71
CA LYS A 14 -22.13 5.62 -18.61
C LYS A 14 -21.45 5.41 -19.98
N ASN A 15 -21.98 4.50 -20.80
CA ASN A 15 -21.43 4.18 -22.13
C ASN A 15 -21.61 5.32 -23.14
N VAL A 16 -22.69 6.10 -23.01
CA VAL A 16 -22.96 7.25 -23.88
C VAL A 16 -22.06 8.42 -23.50
N VAL A 17 -21.90 8.66 -22.20
CA VAL A 17 -21.01 9.71 -21.66
C VAL A 17 -19.55 9.45 -22.04
N ALA A 18 -19.11 8.19 -22.05
CA ALA A 18 -17.78 7.80 -22.47
C ALA A 18 -17.50 8.07 -23.96
N ALA A 19 -18.53 8.02 -24.82
CA ALA A 19 -18.42 8.25 -26.26
C ALA A 19 -18.77 9.68 -26.69
N ALA A 20 -19.27 10.51 -25.77
CA ALA A 20 -19.75 11.85 -26.06
C ALA A 20 -18.61 12.88 -26.00
N PRO A 21 -18.37 13.65 -27.07
CA PRO A 21 -17.42 14.75 -27.03
C PRO A 21 -17.97 15.92 -26.20
N ASP A 22 -17.11 16.48 -25.35
CA ASP A 22 -17.26 17.81 -24.71
C ASP A 22 -18.47 18.01 -23.76
N ILE A 23 -18.73 17.05 -22.86
CA ILE A 23 -19.71 17.23 -21.76
C ILE A 23 -19.20 18.17 -20.67
N LEU A 24 -17.88 18.35 -20.56
CA LEU A 24 -17.25 19.12 -19.49
C LEU A 24 -17.47 20.63 -19.64
N SER A 25 -17.42 21.19 -20.85
CA SER A 25 -17.60 22.63 -21.12
C SER A 25 -18.99 23.17 -20.73
N PRO A 26 -20.11 22.48 -21.02
CA PRO A 26 -21.42 22.89 -20.49
C PRO A 26 -21.51 22.83 -18.97
N LEU A 27 -20.87 21.84 -18.33
CA LEU A 27 -20.92 21.66 -16.88
C LEU A 27 -20.06 22.69 -16.13
N SER A 28 -18.92 23.11 -16.69
CA SER A 28 -18.11 24.20 -16.14
C SER A 28 -18.86 25.53 -16.17
N LEU A 29 -19.54 25.85 -17.28
CA LEU A 29 -20.39 27.05 -17.39
C LEU A 29 -21.54 27.04 -16.38
N ILE A 30 -22.20 25.89 -16.20
CA ILE A 30 -23.24 25.73 -15.17
C ILE A 30 -22.64 25.96 -13.78
N LEU A 31 -21.46 25.42 -13.50
CA LEU A 31 -20.78 25.63 -12.22
C LEU A 31 -20.50 27.12 -11.99
N GLU A 32 -19.91 27.82 -12.95
CA GLU A 32 -19.63 29.26 -12.84
C GLU A 32 -20.89 30.05 -12.52
N SER A 33 -22.01 29.76 -13.22
CA SER A 33 -23.29 30.43 -12.98
C SER A 33 -23.86 30.15 -11.58
N VAL A 34 -23.64 28.95 -11.05
CA VAL A 34 -24.13 28.56 -9.71
C VAL A 34 -23.23 29.08 -8.60
N LEU A 35 -21.94 29.27 -8.86
CA LEU A 35 -21.02 29.92 -7.93
C LEU A 35 -21.28 31.44 -7.83
N GLN A 36 -21.73 32.08 -8.92
CA GLN A 36 -22.14 33.49 -8.94
C GLN A 36 -23.52 33.74 -8.30
N ALA A 37 -24.33 32.70 -8.10
CA ALA A 37 -25.66 32.79 -7.50
C ALA A 37 -25.61 32.73 -5.95
N ASP A 38 -26.58 33.39 -5.30
CA ASP A 38 -26.65 33.65 -3.85
C ASP A 38 -26.32 32.45 -2.92
N GLN A 39 -25.59 32.74 -1.82
CA GLN A 39 -24.70 31.82 -1.11
C GLN A 39 -25.42 30.66 -0.41
N GLN A 40 -26.59 30.89 0.21
CA GLN A 40 -27.22 29.92 1.13
C GLN A 40 -28.25 28.97 0.49
N THR A 41 -28.88 29.35 -0.62
CA THR A 41 -29.94 28.54 -1.24
C THR A 41 -29.41 27.51 -2.25
N MET A 42 -28.12 27.58 -2.58
CA MET A 42 -27.48 26.83 -3.66
C MET A 42 -26.51 25.72 -3.20
N GLU A 43 -26.21 25.53 -1.90
CA GLU A 43 -25.24 24.50 -1.46
C GLU A 43 -25.58 23.09 -1.98
N ARG A 44 -26.85 22.68 -1.88
CA ARG A 44 -27.32 21.39 -2.42
C ARG A 44 -27.20 21.29 -3.93
N THR A 45 -27.24 22.43 -4.64
CA THR A 45 -27.07 22.50 -6.09
C THR A 45 -25.59 22.43 -6.45
N LYS A 46 -24.72 23.17 -5.73
CA LYS A 46 -23.25 23.13 -5.83
C LYS A 46 -22.73 21.70 -5.65
N ALA A 47 -23.11 21.04 -4.55
CA ALA A 47 -22.74 19.65 -4.27
C ALA A 47 -23.12 18.70 -5.42
N LYS A 48 -24.33 18.85 -5.98
CA LYS A 48 -24.78 18.00 -7.08
C LYS A 48 -24.00 18.24 -8.38
N ILE A 49 -23.64 19.49 -8.67
CA ILE A 49 -22.84 19.83 -9.85
C ILE A 49 -21.41 19.30 -9.70
N PHE A 50 -20.79 19.45 -8.53
CA PHE A 50 -19.48 18.84 -8.25
C PHE A 50 -19.51 17.33 -8.41
N SER A 51 -20.51 16.65 -7.85
CA SER A 51 -20.66 15.20 -8.01
C SER A 51 -20.85 14.80 -9.48
N ALA A 52 -21.54 15.61 -10.28
CA ALA A 52 -21.72 15.37 -11.70
C ALA A 52 -20.41 15.50 -12.47
N LEU A 53 -19.64 16.57 -12.21
CA LEU A 53 -18.32 16.80 -12.80
C LEU A 53 -17.34 15.66 -12.46
N ILE A 54 -17.26 15.26 -11.18
CA ILE A 54 -16.43 14.12 -10.74
C ILE A 54 -16.84 12.86 -11.50
N SER A 55 -18.14 12.59 -11.62
CA SER A 55 -18.63 11.40 -12.32
C SER A 55 -18.25 11.42 -13.80
N VAL A 56 -18.37 12.56 -14.48
CA VAL A 56 -17.99 12.71 -15.91
C VAL A 56 -16.49 12.49 -16.08
N LEU A 57 -15.65 13.13 -15.26
CA LEU A 57 -14.18 12.98 -15.30
C LEU A 57 -13.76 11.51 -15.10
N GLN A 58 -14.41 10.80 -14.17
CA GLN A 58 -14.13 9.38 -13.93
C GLN A 58 -14.61 8.45 -15.07
N ILE A 59 -15.68 8.82 -15.79
CA ILE A 59 -16.25 8.00 -16.87
C ILE A 59 -15.51 8.20 -18.18
N GLN A 60 -15.22 9.44 -18.57
CA GLN A 60 -14.50 9.75 -19.81
C GLN A 60 -13.03 9.29 -19.73
N GLY A 61 -12.54 9.02 -18.52
CA GLY A 61 -11.17 8.66 -18.25
C GLY A 61 -10.25 9.88 -18.41
N LEU A 62 -9.10 9.83 -17.73
CA LEU A 62 -8.03 10.83 -17.89
C LEU A 62 -7.39 10.80 -19.31
N ASN A 63 -7.86 9.91 -20.19
CA ASN A 63 -7.42 9.76 -21.58
C ASN A 63 -8.27 10.57 -22.57
N GLY A 64 -9.30 11.27 -22.09
CA GLY A 64 -10.29 11.99 -22.90
C GLY A 64 -9.87 13.39 -23.33
N GLY A 65 -8.72 13.55 -24.00
CA GLY A 65 -8.28 14.82 -24.61
C GLY A 65 -8.01 15.97 -23.63
N ASP A 66 -7.32 17.00 -24.11
CA ASP A 66 -7.02 18.20 -23.32
C ASP A 66 -8.32 18.94 -22.93
N ILE A 67 -8.55 19.11 -21.63
CA ILE A 67 -9.64 19.94 -21.13
C ILE A 67 -9.26 21.40 -21.37
N SER A 68 -9.76 21.99 -22.45
CA SER A 68 -9.45 23.37 -22.88
C SER A 68 -9.74 24.45 -21.82
N GLN A 69 -10.61 24.17 -20.86
CA GLN A 69 -10.98 25.08 -19.76
C GLN A 69 -10.40 24.68 -18.38
N LEU A 70 -9.48 23.70 -18.33
CA LEU A 70 -8.91 23.19 -17.08
C LEU A 70 -8.42 24.29 -16.13
N PRO A 71 -7.68 25.33 -16.56
CA PRO A 71 -7.13 26.32 -15.64
C PRO A 71 -8.20 27.16 -14.96
N GLN A 72 -9.27 27.48 -15.69
CA GLN A 72 -10.38 28.30 -15.17
C GLN A 72 -11.28 27.48 -14.25
N LEU A 73 -11.62 26.25 -14.65
CA LEU A 73 -12.37 25.33 -13.80
C LEU A 73 -11.62 25.03 -12.49
N LEU A 74 -10.32 24.79 -12.58
CA LEU A 74 -9.47 24.56 -11.41
C LEU A 74 -9.44 25.77 -10.49
N LEU A 75 -9.34 27.00 -11.05
CA LEU A 75 -9.39 28.24 -10.27
C LEU A 75 -10.71 28.37 -9.49
N CYS A 76 -11.87 28.21 -10.14
CA CYS A 76 -13.18 28.32 -9.48
C CYS A 76 -13.38 27.29 -8.38
N VAL A 77 -12.94 26.05 -8.61
CA VAL A 77 -12.99 24.98 -7.60
C VAL A 77 -12.05 25.31 -6.43
N CYS A 78 -10.84 25.80 -6.70
CA CYS A 78 -9.86 26.19 -5.69
C CYS A 78 -10.34 27.36 -4.80
N GLU A 79 -11.01 28.35 -5.39
CA GLU A 79 -11.64 29.43 -4.63
C GLU A 79 -12.70 28.88 -3.67
N THR A 80 -13.55 27.96 -4.17
CA THR A 80 -14.55 27.28 -3.34
C THR A 80 -13.91 26.47 -2.22
N VAL A 81 -12.84 25.70 -2.51
CA VAL A 81 -12.10 24.93 -1.49
C VAL A 81 -11.56 25.85 -0.40
N LYS A 82 -10.97 27.00 -0.79
CA LYS A 82 -10.45 27.98 0.17
C LYS A 82 -11.56 28.52 1.07
N ASP A 83 -12.67 28.98 0.51
CA ASP A 83 -13.78 29.58 1.27
C ASP A 83 -14.42 28.56 2.22
N GLU A 84 -14.68 27.35 1.74
CA GLU A 84 -15.26 26.27 2.55
C GLU A 84 -14.31 25.78 3.65
N ALA A 85 -12.99 25.72 3.39
CA ALA A 85 -12.00 25.34 4.40
C ALA A 85 -11.91 26.40 5.52
N LEU A 86 -11.98 27.69 5.20
CA LEU A 86 -12.02 28.77 6.19
C LEU A 86 -13.30 28.69 7.04
N ALA A 87 -14.46 28.50 6.41
CA ALA A 87 -15.72 28.31 7.12
C ALA A 87 -15.69 27.07 8.05
N LEU A 88 -15.02 25.99 7.61
CA LEU A 88 -14.83 24.78 8.43
C LEU A 88 -13.94 25.04 9.65
N ILE A 89 -12.88 25.84 9.51
CA ILE A 89 -12.01 26.25 10.62
C ILE A 89 -12.82 27.00 11.67
N ASP A 90 -13.58 28.02 11.25
CA ASP A 90 -14.38 28.85 12.15
C ASP A 90 -15.40 27.99 12.92
N ASN A 91 -16.12 27.10 12.22
CA ASN A 91 -17.05 26.18 12.88
C ASN A 91 -16.36 25.24 13.87
N THR A 92 -15.20 24.67 13.51
CA THR A 92 -14.50 23.73 14.38
C THR A 92 -13.98 24.41 15.65
N ARG A 93 -13.54 25.66 15.55
CA ARG A 93 -13.16 26.49 16.71
C ARG A 93 -14.35 26.79 17.61
N HIS A 94 -15.50 27.16 17.03
CA HIS A 94 -16.73 27.39 17.80
C HIS A 94 -17.22 26.12 18.50
N VAL A 95 -17.21 24.96 17.83
CA VAL A 95 -17.59 23.68 18.43
C VAL A 95 -16.65 23.31 19.59
N SER A 96 -15.35 23.56 19.44
CA SER A 96 -14.38 23.28 20.50
C SER A 96 -14.60 24.18 21.74
N GLN A 97 -14.93 25.46 21.54
CA GLN A 97 -15.23 26.40 22.63
C GLN A 97 -16.56 26.09 23.35
N VAL A 98 -17.59 25.69 22.61
CA VAL A 98 -18.91 25.32 23.18
C VAL A 98 -18.86 23.95 23.86
N GLY A 99 -18.03 23.02 23.37
CA GLY A 99 -17.80 21.72 23.99
C GLY A 99 -17.11 21.79 25.35
N GLU A 100 -16.24 22.77 25.58
CA GLU A 100 -15.67 23.04 26.92
C GLU A 100 -16.66 23.77 27.85
N ALA A 101 -17.58 24.58 27.31
CA ALA A 101 -18.55 25.31 28.11
C ALA A 101 -19.75 24.46 28.57
N LEU A 102 -20.06 23.35 27.89
CA LEU A 102 -21.22 22.48 28.21
C LEU A 102 -20.97 21.47 29.35
N GLU A 103 -19.77 21.44 29.95
CA GLU A 103 -19.57 20.72 31.21
C GLU A 103 -20.15 21.48 32.42
N ASP A 104 -20.50 22.77 32.26
CA ASP A 104 -21.17 23.60 33.26
C ASP A 104 -22.37 24.35 32.62
N GLU A 105 -23.58 24.00 33.03
CA GLU A 105 -24.87 24.68 32.82
C GLU A 105 -25.86 24.15 31.77
N ASP A 106 -27.00 23.68 32.31
CA ASP A 106 -28.31 23.53 31.67
C ASP A 106 -28.79 24.86 31.06
N SER A 107 -28.60 25.06 29.75
CA SER A 107 -29.21 26.20 29.04
C SER A 107 -30.24 25.75 28.00
N MET A 108 -31.49 26.15 28.23
CA MET A 108 -32.59 26.07 27.26
C MET A 108 -32.45 27.12 26.14
N GLU A 109 -32.73 26.65 24.93
CA GLU A 109 -33.21 27.36 23.73
C GLU A 109 -32.26 28.08 22.74
N THR A 110 -32.68 27.90 21.47
CA THR A 110 -32.52 28.69 20.23
C THR A 110 -31.41 28.35 19.23
N ASP A 111 -31.83 28.36 17.95
CA ASP A 111 -31.16 27.90 16.73
C ASP A 111 -29.63 28.11 16.71
N SER A 112 -28.88 27.02 16.76
CA SER A 112 -27.45 27.03 16.43
C SER A 112 -27.25 27.44 14.96
N PRO A 113 -26.28 28.30 14.63
CA PRO A 113 -25.98 28.62 13.24
C PRO A 113 -25.64 27.31 12.51
N ARG A 114 -26.37 27.02 11.42
CA ARG A 114 -26.16 25.83 10.59
C ARG A 114 -24.88 26.00 9.75
N GLY A 115 -23.73 25.94 10.38
CA GLY A 115 -22.44 25.90 9.69
C GLY A 115 -22.27 24.61 8.87
N PRO A 116 -21.36 24.57 7.87
CA PRO A 116 -21.04 23.37 7.13
C PRO A 116 -20.70 22.21 8.09
N LYS A 117 -21.59 21.23 8.11
CA LYS A 117 -21.39 19.95 8.80
C LYS A 117 -20.56 19.04 7.90
N ASP A 118 -19.54 18.40 8.46
CA ASP A 118 -18.73 17.42 7.74
C ASP A 118 -19.60 16.24 7.27
N HIS A 119 -19.93 16.26 5.99
CA HIS A 119 -20.65 15.21 5.31
C HIS A 119 -19.85 14.78 4.10
N ARG A 120 -19.86 13.47 3.82
CA ARG A 120 -19.23 12.91 2.62
C ARG A 120 -19.64 13.63 1.32
N ASP A 121 -20.90 14.03 1.23
CA ASP A 121 -21.47 14.74 0.08
C ASP A 121 -21.57 16.27 0.31
N GLY A 122 -20.84 16.80 1.30
CA GLY A 122 -20.76 18.23 1.56
C GLY A 122 -19.98 18.97 0.47
N VAL A 123 -20.30 20.25 0.28
CA VAL A 123 -19.67 21.09 -0.76
C VAL A 123 -18.15 21.10 -0.60
N CYS A 124 -17.64 21.29 0.62
CA CYS A 124 -16.20 21.27 0.92
C CYS A 124 -15.51 19.96 0.50
N VAL A 125 -16.07 18.81 0.89
CA VAL A 125 -15.52 17.47 0.59
C VAL A 125 -15.56 17.19 -0.91
N LEU A 126 -16.68 17.52 -1.57
CA LEU A 126 -16.82 17.33 -3.02
C LEU A 126 -15.91 18.29 -3.82
N ALA A 127 -15.70 19.51 -3.34
CA ALA A 127 -14.77 20.45 -3.96
C ALA A 127 -13.33 19.92 -3.93
N LEU A 128 -12.89 19.34 -2.81
CA LEU A 128 -11.58 18.68 -2.70
C LEU A 128 -11.44 17.48 -3.64
N HIS A 129 -12.47 16.64 -3.74
CA HIS A 129 -12.47 15.51 -4.67
C HIS A 129 -12.48 15.95 -6.14
N LEU A 130 -13.19 17.03 -6.47
CA LEU A 130 -13.16 17.60 -7.81
C LEU A 130 -11.79 18.21 -8.12
N ALA A 131 -11.21 18.98 -7.20
CA ALA A 131 -9.85 19.51 -7.33
C ALA A 131 -8.84 18.38 -7.54
N LYS A 132 -8.97 17.28 -6.80
CA LYS A 132 -8.17 16.06 -6.97
C LYS A 132 -8.27 15.51 -8.40
N GLU A 133 -9.48 15.25 -8.90
CA GLU A 133 -9.62 14.69 -10.27
C GLU A 133 -9.13 15.68 -11.35
N LEU A 134 -9.28 16.98 -11.17
CA LEU A 134 -8.71 18.00 -12.08
C LEU A 134 -7.17 18.03 -12.01
N CYS A 135 -6.58 17.93 -10.82
CA CYS A 135 -5.12 17.85 -10.69
C CYS A 135 -4.56 16.55 -11.28
N ARG A 136 -5.35 15.46 -11.34
CA ARG A 136 -4.94 14.23 -12.04
C ARG A 136 -4.88 14.39 -13.55
N THR A 137 -5.59 15.35 -14.13
CA THR A 137 -5.48 15.69 -15.56
C THR A 137 -4.31 16.63 -15.87
N ASP A 138 -3.72 17.25 -14.85
CA ASP A 138 -2.58 18.17 -14.98
C ASP A 138 -1.26 17.39 -14.85
N GLU A 139 -0.87 16.66 -15.90
CA GLU A 139 0.29 15.76 -15.92
C GLU A 139 1.59 16.44 -15.45
N ASP A 140 1.82 17.70 -15.86
CA ASP A 140 3.02 18.47 -15.54
C ASP A 140 2.87 19.33 -14.25
N GLY A 141 1.65 19.47 -13.73
CA GLY A 141 1.35 20.30 -12.55
C GLY A 141 1.44 21.82 -12.77
N GLU A 142 1.61 22.29 -14.00
CA GLU A 142 1.78 23.73 -14.30
C GLU A 142 0.52 24.54 -14.02
N HIS A 143 -0.65 23.97 -14.34
CA HIS A 143 -1.93 24.65 -14.19
C HIS A 143 -2.26 24.84 -12.70
N TRP A 144 -2.05 23.80 -11.89
CA TRP A 144 -2.20 23.89 -10.43
C TRP A 144 -1.28 24.95 -9.83
N VAL A 145 0.00 24.98 -10.21
CA VAL A 145 0.96 25.99 -9.71
C VAL A 145 0.51 27.40 -10.06
N SER A 146 -0.01 27.62 -11.26
CA SER A 146 -0.56 28.91 -11.70
C SER A 146 -1.75 29.36 -10.83
N VAL A 147 -2.65 28.42 -10.49
CA VAL A 147 -3.79 28.69 -9.60
C VAL A 147 -3.33 28.97 -8.17
N MET A 148 -2.36 28.22 -7.66
CA MET A 148 -1.80 28.40 -6.31
C MET A 148 -1.12 29.77 -6.09
N ARG A 149 -0.61 30.40 -7.16
CA ARG A 149 -0.11 31.79 -7.08
C ARG A 149 -1.23 32.82 -6.88
N LYS A 150 -2.48 32.47 -7.23
CA LYS A 150 -3.64 33.36 -7.13
C LYS A 150 -4.45 33.11 -5.85
N VAL A 151 -4.54 31.86 -5.41
CA VAL A 151 -5.41 31.43 -4.32
C VAL A 151 -4.61 30.61 -3.29
N PRO A 152 -4.61 30.99 -1.99
CA PRO A 152 -3.88 30.27 -0.94
C PRO A 152 -4.63 29.00 -0.50
N VAL A 153 -4.82 28.05 -1.41
CA VAL A 153 -5.58 26.81 -1.16
C VAL A 153 -4.87 25.92 -0.14
N LEU A 154 -3.59 25.60 -0.38
CA LEU A 154 -2.81 24.70 0.50
C LEU A 154 -2.76 25.20 1.95
N PRO A 155 -2.38 26.46 2.26
CA PRO A 155 -2.41 26.95 3.65
C PRO A 155 -3.78 26.82 4.31
N SER A 156 -4.86 27.11 3.58
CA SER A 156 -6.23 27.03 4.10
C SER A 156 -6.64 25.58 4.41
N VAL A 157 -6.33 24.66 3.49
CA VAL A 157 -6.61 23.22 3.65
C VAL A 157 -5.75 22.61 4.75
N LEU A 158 -4.46 22.92 4.81
CA LEU A 158 -3.55 22.39 5.83
C LEU A 158 -3.96 22.86 7.24
N ASN A 159 -4.26 24.14 7.43
CA ASN A 159 -4.73 24.66 8.73
C ASN A 159 -6.05 24.00 9.18
N ALA A 160 -7.00 23.83 8.26
CA ALA A 160 -8.24 23.10 8.54
C ALA A 160 -7.99 21.63 8.90
N MET A 161 -7.05 20.98 8.22
CA MET A 161 -6.64 19.60 8.46
C MET A 161 -5.94 19.46 9.82
N GLU A 162 -5.03 20.37 10.17
CA GLU A 162 -4.34 20.41 11.46
C GLU A 162 -5.33 20.43 12.63
N LEU A 163 -6.30 21.35 12.56
CA LEU A 163 -7.34 21.51 13.58
C LEU A 163 -8.24 20.27 13.66
N SER A 164 -8.61 19.71 12.51
CA SER A 164 -9.43 18.50 12.40
C SER A 164 -8.72 17.26 12.99
N LEU A 165 -7.40 17.12 12.75
CA LEU A 165 -6.57 16.07 13.33
C LEU A 165 -6.47 16.22 14.85
N ARG A 166 -6.16 17.42 15.36
CA ARG A 166 -6.04 17.65 16.82
C ARG A 166 -7.34 17.35 17.56
N SER A 167 -8.47 17.76 16.99
CA SER A 167 -9.79 17.60 17.59
C SER A 167 -10.44 16.26 17.29
N LYS A 168 -9.91 15.45 16.37
CA LYS A 168 -10.58 14.26 15.79
C LYS A 168 -11.97 14.57 15.21
N HIS A 169 -12.12 15.73 14.57
CA HIS A 169 -13.33 16.15 13.87
C HIS A 169 -13.12 16.15 12.35
N ASN A 170 -14.19 16.35 11.58
CA ASN A 170 -14.16 16.52 10.13
C ASN A 170 -13.40 15.41 9.38
N LEU A 171 -13.76 14.16 9.65
CA LEU A 171 -13.11 12.97 9.10
C LEU A 171 -13.17 12.93 7.57
N TYR A 172 -14.33 13.23 6.96
CA TYR A 172 -14.48 13.16 5.51
C TYR A 172 -13.67 14.25 4.81
N PHE A 173 -13.65 15.47 5.38
CA PHE A 173 -12.76 16.53 4.94
C PHE A 173 -11.29 16.12 5.01
N THR A 174 -10.85 15.58 6.15
CA THR A 174 -9.44 15.19 6.38
C THR A 174 -8.99 14.14 5.36
N GLU A 175 -9.81 13.13 5.10
CA GLU A 175 -9.53 12.10 4.10
C GLU A 175 -9.48 12.68 2.67
N ALA A 176 -10.43 13.54 2.32
CA ALA A 176 -10.47 14.19 1.01
C ALA A 176 -9.26 15.10 0.78
N ALA A 177 -8.84 15.84 1.82
CA ALA A 177 -7.66 16.70 1.79
C ALA A 177 -6.39 15.86 1.55
N LEU A 178 -6.21 14.77 2.30
CA LEU A 178 -5.07 13.87 2.10
C LEU A 178 -5.05 13.24 0.70
N HIS A 179 -6.20 12.89 0.13
CA HIS A 179 -6.27 12.41 -1.25
C HIS A 179 -5.89 13.47 -2.30
N LEU A 180 -6.23 14.74 -2.08
CA LEU A 180 -5.74 15.85 -2.89
C LEU A 180 -4.22 15.99 -2.76
N LEU A 181 -3.69 16.03 -1.53
CA LEU A 181 -2.25 16.13 -1.27
C LEU A 181 -1.45 14.98 -1.91
N LEU A 182 -1.96 13.74 -1.81
CA LEU A 182 -1.38 12.57 -2.47
C LEU A 182 -1.37 12.67 -3.99
N THR A 183 -2.36 13.34 -4.57
CA THR A 183 -2.41 13.58 -6.02
C THR A 183 -1.36 14.60 -6.42
N LEU A 184 -1.25 15.70 -5.67
CA LEU A 184 -0.24 16.74 -5.89
C LEU A 184 1.19 16.20 -5.70
N ALA A 185 1.39 15.29 -4.75
CA ALA A 185 2.70 14.68 -4.48
C ALA A 185 3.25 13.80 -5.62
N ARG A 186 2.46 13.54 -6.67
CA ARG A 186 2.89 12.76 -7.85
C ARG A 186 3.81 13.54 -8.78
N THR A 187 3.66 14.86 -8.84
CA THR A 187 4.50 15.74 -9.67
C THR A 187 5.53 16.46 -8.80
N PRO A 188 6.75 16.73 -9.30
CA PRO A 188 7.77 17.45 -8.54
C PRO A 188 7.31 18.83 -8.05
N GLN A 189 6.56 19.56 -8.88
CA GLN A 189 6.06 20.90 -8.58
C GLN A 189 4.97 20.86 -7.50
N GLY A 190 4.03 19.91 -7.60
CA GLY A 190 2.99 19.72 -6.60
C GLY A 190 3.56 19.25 -5.27
N ALA A 191 4.48 18.28 -5.29
CA ALA A 191 5.19 17.82 -4.09
C ALA A 191 5.97 18.95 -3.40
N ALA A 192 6.69 19.78 -4.17
CA ALA A 192 7.43 20.92 -3.62
C ALA A 192 6.50 21.97 -3.02
N ALA A 193 5.34 22.23 -3.64
CA ALA A 193 4.34 23.13 -3.09
C ALA A 193 3.73 22.60 -1.79
N VAL A 194 3.44 21.30 -1.72
CA VAL A 194 2.90 20.64 -0.51
C VAL A 194 3.92 20.66 0.62
N ALA A 195 5.18 20.32 0.34
CA ALA A 195 6.27 20.38 1.31
C ALA A 195 6.51 21.82 1.80
N GLY A 196 6.62 22.78 0.88
CA GLY A 196 6.83 24.20 1.19
C GLY A 196 5.66 24.87 1.91
N ALA A 197 4.46 24.28 1.85
CA ALA A 197 3.30 24.73 2.62
C ALA A 197 3.30 24.22 4.07
N GLY A 198 4.29 23.44 4.50
CA GLY A 198 4.43 22.98 5.89
C GLY A 198 3.61 21.73 6.21
N VAL A 199 3.42 20.81 5.24
CA VAL A 199 2.63 19.58 5.46
C VAL A 199 3.14 18.75 6.63
N THR A 200 4.46 18.65 6.81
CA THR A 200 5.08 17.88 7.90
C THR A 200 4.71 18.49 9.25
N GLU A 201 4.81 19.81 9.40
CA GLU A 201 4.40 20.52 10.63
C GLU A 201 2.91 20.32 10.93
N THR A 202 2.10 20.31 9.87
CA THR A 202 0.64 20.13 9.93
C THR A 202 0.24 18.73 10.43
N ILE A 203 0.97 17.68 10.02
CA ILE A 203 0.57 16.29 10.33
C ILE A 203 1.34 15.68 11.50
N CYS A 204 2.62 16.00 11.69
CA CYS A 204 3.54 15.22 12.51
C CYS A 204 3.06 15.10 13.97
N LEU A 205 2.78 16.22 14.64
CA LEU A 205 2.24 16.18 16.01
C LEU A 205 0.73 15.89 16.05
N PRO A 206 -0.13 16.54 15.24
CA PRO A 206 -1.58 16.30 15.31
C PRO A 206 -2.00 14.87 15.03
N LEU A 207 -1.23 14.12 14.23
CA LEU A 207 -1.51 12.71 13.93
C LEU A 207 -1.39 11.80 15.15
N LEU A 208 -0.66 12.18 16.20
CA LEU A 208 -0.56 11.41 17.45
C LEU A 208 -1.94 11.15 18.06
N SER A 209 -2.83 12.15 17.98
CA SER A 209 -4.19 12.04 18.50
C SER A 209 -4.89 10.79 17.94
N VAL A 210 -4.71 10.50 16.64
CA VAL A 210 -5.43 9.48 15.87
C VAL A 210 -5.25 8.08 16.44
N TYR A 211 -4.05 7.75 16.93
CA TYR A 211 -3.71 6.40 17.38
C TYR A 211 -3.31 6.30 18.86
N GLU A 212 -3.15 7.42 19.57
CA GLU A 212 -3.03 7.39 21.03
C GLU A 212 -4.29 6.78 21.64
N VAL A 213 -4.10 5.68 22.37
CA VAL A 213 -5.17 4.98 23.10
C VAL A 213 -5.42 5.78 24.38
N PRO A 214 -6.67 6.20 24.67
CA PRO A 214 -6.96 6.82 25.96
C PRO A 214 -6.57 5.84 27.08
N SER A 215 -5.95 6.35 28.14
CA SER A 215 -5.34 5.60 29.27
C SER A 215 -6.26 4.56 29.94
N ASN A 216 -7.56 4.56 29.65
CA ASN A 216 -8.51 3.53 30.05
C ASN A 216 -8.53 2.35 29.06
N GLY A 217 -7.51 1.49 29.11
CA GLY A 217 -7.50 0.02 28.93
C GLY A 217 -8.31 -0.68 27.83
N GLY A 218 -9.06 0.01 26.98
CA GLY A 218 -9.79 -0.55 25.86
C GLY A 218 -8.85 -0.59 24.67
N SER A 219 -8.29 -1.77 24.36
CA SER A 219 -7.72 -2.02 23.04
C SER A 219 -8.67 -1.43 22.01
N GLN A 220 -8.21 -0.48 21.20
CA GLN A 220 -9.01 0.02 20.10
C GLN A 220 -9.41 -1.18 19.23
N SER A 221 -10.64 -1.64 19.43
CA SER A 221 -11.21 -2.71 18.63
C SER A 221 -11.36 -2.13 17.24
N PHE A 222 -10.51 -2.56 16.32
CA PHE A 222 -10.70 -2.34 14.89
C PHE A 222 -12.13 -2.74 14.53
N SER A 223 -13.00 -1.74 14.37
CA SER A 223 -14.43 -1.92 14.21
C SER A 223 -14.71 -2.56 12.85
N ARG A 224 -15.77 -3.37 12.78
CA ARG A 224 -16.27 -4.12 11.62
C ARG A 224 -16.86 -3.21 10.52
N LYS A 225 -16.29 -2.03 10.27
CA LYS A 225 -16.74 -1.18 9.16
C LYS A 225 -16.07 -1.63 7.87
N SER A 226 -16.79 -1.53 6.76
CA SER A 226 -16.26 -1.87 5.43
C SER A 226 -14.96 -1.11 5.19
N GLN A 227 -13.99 -1.77 4.55
CA GLN A 227 -12.66 -1.23 4.22
C GLN A 227 -12.75 0.08 3.40
N ASP A 228 -13.92 0.33 2.77
CA ASP A 228 -14.26 1.53 1.98
C ASP A 228 -14.92 2.67 2.76
N SER A 229 -14.98 2.60 4.09
CA SER A 229 -15.57 3.67 4.93
C SER A 229 -14.50 4.52 5.61
N ALA A 230 -14.73 5.83 5.61
CA ALA A 230 -13.86 6.81 6.23
C ALA A 230 -13.59 6.44 7.70
N CYS A 231 -12.32 6.40 8.09
CA CYS A 231 -11.90 6.08 9.45
C CYS A 231 -10.56 6.71 9.82
N TRP A 232 -10.40 7.03 11.10
CA TRP A 232 -9.16 7.60 11.67
C TRP A 232 -7.91 6.73 11.44
N PRO A 233 -7.95 5.39 11.57
CA PRO A 233 -6.84 4.54 11.13
C PRO A 233 -6.55 4.64 9.62
N GLY A 234 -7.56 4.92 8.80
CA GLY A 234 -7.40 5.23 7.38
C GLY A 234 -6.63 6.53 7.14
N VAL A 235 -6.92 7.56 7.93
CA VAL A 235 -6.18 8.85 7.91
C VAL A 235 -4.69 8.64 8.20
N TYR A 236 -4.34 7.84 9.23
CA TYR A 236 -2.95 7.48 9.50
C TYR A 236 -2.26 6.81 8.30
N ARG A 237 -2.91 5.83 7.67
CA ARG A 237 -2.38 5.16 6.48
C ARG A 237 -2.17 6.13 5.30
N LEU A 238 -3.11 7.06 5.09
CA LEU A 238 -2.98 8.10 4.06
C LEU A 238 -1.82 9.06 4.35
N CYS A 239 -1.58 9.43 5.60
CA CYS A 239 -0.40 10.21 5.99
C CYS A 239 0.90 9.44 5.70
N MET A 240 0.96 8.14 6.02
CA MET A 240 2.13 7.31 5.67
C MET A 240 2.37 7.29 4.16
N SER A 241 1.33 7.12 3.36
CA SER A 241 1.42 7.20 1.89
C SER A 241 1.85 8.57 1.38
N LEU A 242 1.42 9.65 2.05
CA LEU A 242 1.78 11.00 1.67
C LEU A 242 3.28 11.24 1.89
N MET A 243 3.80 10.84 3.05
CA MET A 243 5.23 10.90 3.35
C MET A 243 6.05 10.01 2.41
N GLU A 244 5.56 8.81 2.09
CA GLU A 244 6.14 7.93 1.08
C GLU A 244 6.22 8.63 -0.29
N SER A 245 5.12 9.22 -0.76
CA SER A 245 5.06 9.87 -2.07
C SER A 245 5.94 11.12 -2.14
N LEU A 246 5.94 11.95 -1.09
CA LEU A 246 6.76 13.15 -1.03
C LEU A 246 8.26 12.79 -1.02
N LEU A 247 8.66 11.80 -0.22
CA LEU A 247 10.05 11.34 -0.20
C LEU A 247 10.48 10.73 -1.54
N LYS A 248 9.60 9.94 -2.17
CA LYS A 248 9.87 9.35 -3.49
C LYS A 248 10.07 10.43 -4.58
N THR A 249 9.24 11.47 -4.57
CA THR A 249 9.25 12.53 -5.58
C THR A 249 10.36 13.56 -5.34
N LEU A 250 10.54 14.01 -4.10
CA LEU A 250 11.49 15.08 -3.74
C LEU A 250 12.88 14.57 -3.35
N ARG A 251 13.01 13.29 -3.00
CA ARG A 251 14.26 12.63 -2.61
C ARG A 251 14.98 13.40 -1.49
N TYR A 252 16.27 13.73 -1.67
CA TYR A 252 17.10 14.44 -0.71
C TYR A 252 16.55 15.81 -0.29
N ASN A 253 15.65 16.43 -1.06
CA ASN A 253 15.04 17.71 -0.68
C ASN A 253 13.97 17.57 0.42
N PHE A 254 13.57 16.35 0.77
CA PHE A 254 12.53 16.07 1.77
C PHE A 254 13.01 15.07 2.85
N ILE A 255 14.29 14.71 2.84
CA ILE A 255 14.82 13.67 3.73
C ILE A 255 14.75 14.07 5.20
N ASN A 256 15.01 15.35 5.51
CA ASN A 256 15.00 15.83 6.89
C ASN A 256 13.58 15.76 7.47
N GLU A 257 12.60 16.22 6.70
CA GLU A 257 11.19 16.19 7.03
C GLU A 257 10.67 14.74 7.20
N ALA A 258 11.13 13.82 6.36
CA ALA A 258 10.81 12.41 6.50
C ALA A 258 11.43 11.78 7.77
N LEU A 259 12.66 12.15 8.11
CA LEU A 259 13.34 11.69 9.33
C LEU A 259 12.69 12.27 10.60
N ASP A 260 12.31 13.55 10.59
CA ASP A 260 11.58 14.17 11.70
C ASP A 260 10.25 13.47 11.95
N PHE A 261 9.49 13.18 10.88
CA PHE A 261 8.24 12.42 10.96
C PHE A 261 8.45 11.01 11.51
N VAL A 262 9.45 10.26 11.00
CA VAL A 262 9.76 8.91 11.53
C VAL A 262 10.21 8.97 12.98
N GLY A 263 10.94 10.00 13.38
CA GLY A 263 11.36 10.22 14.76
C GLY A 263 10.19 10.38 15.72
N VAL A 264 9.17 11.17 15.35
CA VAL A 264 7.96 11.36 16.15
C VAL A 264 7.09 10.09 16.19
N HIS A 265 6.95 9.39 15.06
CA HIS A 265 6.07 8.22 14.95
C HIS A 265 6.75 6.87 15.19
N GLN A 266 7.97 6.86 15.75
CA GLN A 266 8.79 5.65 15.89
C GLN A 266 8.09 4.52 16.65
N GLU A 267 7.38 4.84 17.74
CA GLU A 267 6.72 3.83 18.56
C GLU A 267 5.58 3.15 17.80
N ARG A 268 4.80 3.94 17.05
CA ARG A 268 3.71 3.43 16.23
C ARG A 268 4.22 2.57 15.08
N ILE A 269 5.29 3.00 14.41
CA ILE A 269 5.94 2.24 13.34
C ILE A 269 6.41 0.88 13.87
N LEU A 270 7.14 0.87 14.99
CA LEU A 270 7.62 -0.37 15.60
C LEU A 270 6.47 -1.27 16.11
N GLN A 271 5.40 -0.67 16.65
CA GLN A 271 4.20 -1.39 17.05
C GLN A 271 3.51 -2.05 15.84
N CYS A 272 3.41 -1.36 14.70
CA CYS A 272 2.83 -1.89 13.47
C CYS A 272 3.63 -3.11 12.96
N LEU A 273 4.97 -3.00 12.88
CA LEU A 273 5.83 -4.09 12.45
C LEU A 273 5.73 -5.32 13.38
N ASN A 274 5.61 -5.09 14.69
CA ASN A 274 5.45 -6.17 15.67
C ASN A 274 4.04 -6.77 15.70
N SER A 275 3.00 -5.99 15.42
CA SER A 275 1.61 -6.45 15.43
C SER A 275 1.37 -7.57 14.42
N MET A 276 2.09 -7.58 13.30
CA MET A 276 2.05 -8.68 12.33
C MET A 276 2.46 -10.05 12.92
N ARG A 277 3.26 -10.05 13.99
CA ARG A 277 3.69 -11.26 14.70
C ARG A 277 2.67 -11.73 15.74
N THR A 278 1.91 -10.80 16.33
CA THR A 278 1.08 -11.05 17.51
C THR A 278 -0.42 -10.92 17.27
N VAL A 279 -0.83 -9.96 16.44
CA VAL A 279 -2.23 -9.60 16.15
C VAL A 279 -2.49 -9.71 14.65
N GLN A 280 -3.06 -10.85 14.28
CA GLN A 280 -3.32 -11.27 12.90
C GLN A 280 -4.65 -10.73 12.35
N SER A 281 -4.76 -9.40 12.19
CA SER A 281 -5.98 -8.76 11.65
C SER A 281 -5.78 -8.19 10.23
N LEU A 282 -6.84 -8.10 9.42
CA LEU A 282 -6.75 -7.47 8.09
C LEU A 282 -6.36 -5.99 8.17
N ALA A 283 -6.80 -5.29 9.21
CA ALA A 283 -6.40 -3.91 9.44
C ALA A 283 -4.89 -3.78 9.71
N CYS A 284 -4.29 -4.76 10.39
CA CYS A 284 -2.84 -4.81 10.61
C CYS A 284 -2.06 -5.01 9.31
N LEU A 285 -2.55 -5.86 8.40
CA LEU A 285 -1.94 -6.05 7.07
C LEU A 285 -1.96 -4.74 6.27
N ASP A 286 -3.13 -4.11 6.24
CA ASP A 286 -3.34 -2.85 5.56
C ASP A 286 -2.39 -1.76 6.11
N GLU A 287 -2.26 -1.63 7.42
CA GLU A 287 -1.35 -0.67 8.03
C GLU A 287 0.12 -0.99 7.75
N ALA A 288 0.49 -2.28 7.81
CA ALA A 288 1.85 -2.74 7.51
C ALA A 288 2.24 -2.47 6.05
N ASP A 289 1.33 -2.64 5.08
CA ASP A 289 1.62 -2.38 3.66
C ASP A 289 2.03 -0.93 3.39
N HIS A 290 1.34 0.03 4.02
CA HIS A 290 1.66 1.45 3.90
C HIS A 290 2.90 1.83 4.72
N THR A 291 3.04 1.29 5.93
CA THR A 291 4.21 1.54 6.79
C THR A 291 5.50 1.06 6.13
N VAL A 292 5.52 -0.18 5.63
CA VAL A 292 6.69 -0.72 4.93
C VAL A 292 6.92 -0.02 3.58
N GLY A 293 5.87 0.47 2.92
CA GLY A 293 6.00 1.32 1.72
C GLY A 293 6.83 2.56 1.98
N PHE A 294 6.54 3.28 3.07
CA PHE A 294 7.34 4.43 3.49
C PHE A 294 8.76 4.06 3.91
N LEU A 295 8.93 3.00 4.72
CA LEU A 295 10.25 2.53 5.15
C LEU A 295 11.14 2.11 3.97
N LEU A 296 10.54 1.55 2.91
CA LEU A 296 11.25 1.23 1.67
C LEU A 296 11.83 2.49 1.03
N GLN A 297 11.05 3.57 0.90
CA GLN A 297 11.58 4.82 0.34
C GLN A 297 12.69 5.38 1.22
N LEU A 298 12.52 5.36 2.54
CA LEU A 298 13.53 5.86 3.48
C LEU A 298 14.81 5.02 3.50
N SER A 299 14.72 3.71 3.28
CA SER A 299 15.88 2.81 3.26
C SER A 299 16.90 3.17 2.17
N SER A 300 16.46 3.83 1.09
CA SER A 300 17.36 4.34 0.05
C SER A 300 18.31 5.44 0.53
N PHE A 301 18.01 6.06 1.68
CA PHE A 301 18.79 7.09 2.37
C PHE A 301 19.37 6.56 3.68
N CYS A 302 19.86 5.31 3.67
CA CYS A 302 20.32 4.62 4.88
C CYS A 302 21.43 5.37 5.63
N LYS A 303 22.29 6.11 4.93
CA LYS A 303 23.42 6.83 5.57
C LYS A 303 22.94 8.02 6.38
N GLU A 304 22.05 8.81 5.80
CA GLU A 304 21.38 9.93 6.45
C GLU A 304 20.57 9.40 7.64
N TRP A 305 19.78 8.35 7.43
CA TRP A 305 19.01 7.75 8.51
C TRP A 305 19.90 7.23 9.66
N GLN A 306 20.99 6.54 9.34
CA GLN A 306 21.94 6.05 10.34
C GLN A 306 22.56 7.20 11.13
N PHE A 307 22.85 8.33 10.49
CA PHE A 307 23.41 9.50 11.15
C PHE A 307 22.42 10.14 12.13
N HIS A 308 21.16 10.32 11.71
CA HIS A 308 20.15 11.02 12.51
C HIS A 308 19.50 10.14 13.58
N LEU A 309 19.12 8.90 13.25
CA LEU A 309 18.34 8.00 14.11
C LEU A 309 18.92 6.57 14.13
N PRO A 310 20.17 6.36 14.59
CA PRO A 310 20.87 5.06 14.49
C PRO A 310 20.19 3.92 15.24
N LYS A 311 19.58 4.20 16.40
CA LYS A 311 18.87 3.19 17.19
C LYS A 311 17.60 2.73 16.49
N LEU A 312 16.82 3.68 15.98
CA LEU A 312 15.58 3.38 15.27
C LEU A 312 15.84 2.61 13.98
N LEU A 313 16.88 2.98 13.22
CA LEU A 313 17.30 2.22 12.04
C LEU A 313 17.58 0.75 12.40
N LEU A 314 18.31 0.51 13.50
CA LEU A 314 18.57 -0.86 13.98
C LEU A 314 17.28 -1.60 14.33
N ASP A 315 16.40 -0.96 15.10
CA ASP A 315 15.14 -1.57 15.51
C ASP A 315 14.28 -1.90 14.28
N VAL A 316 14.21 -1.01 13.28
CA VAL A 316 13.51 -1.25 12.03
C VAL A 316 14.13 -2.40 11.25
N GLN A 317 15.46 -2.45 11.09
CA GLN A 317 16.15 -3.55 10.41
C GLN A 317 15.79 -4.91 11.00
N ILE A 318 15.86 -5.03 12.33
CA ILE A 318 15.49 -6.25 13.05
C ILE A 318 14.01 -6.61 12.77
N ASN A 319 13.11 -5.64 12.93
CA ASN A 319 11.68 -5.87 12.75
C ASN A 319 11.31 -6.23 11.30
N LEU A 320 12.00 -5.69 10.29
CA LEU A 320 11.84 -6.09 8.89
C LEU A 320 12.29 -7.53 8.64
N CYS A 321 13.37 -8.00 9.27
CA CYS A 321 13.78 -9.41 9.21
C CYS A 321 12.70 -10.33 9.80
N TYR A 322 12.12 -9.97 10.94
CA TYR A 322 11.02 -10.72 11.54
C TYR A 322 9.76 -10.68 10.68
N LEU A 323 9.44 -9.54 10.08
CA LEU A 323 8.31 -9.40 9.17
C LEU A 323 8.47 -10.30 7.93
N CYS A 324 9.69 -10.38 7.37
CA CYS A 324 10.01 -11.33 6.31
C CYS A 324 9.72 -12.78 6.74
N GLN A 325 10.16 -13.18 7.94
CA GLN A 325 9.87 -14.52 8.47
C GLN A 325 8.37 -14.77 8.63
N THR A 326 7.64 -13.82 9.21
CA THR A 326 6.20 -13.94 9.46
C THR A 326 5.42 -14.05 8.15
N CYS A 327 5.68 -13.18 7.17
CA CYS A 327 5.04 -13.25 5.86
C CYS A 327 5.33 -14.58 5.16
N THR A 328 6.59 -15.03 5.16
CA THR A 328 6.98 -16.31 4.55
C THR A 328 6.29 -17.50 5.21
N TYR A 329 6.24 -17.53 6.54
CA TYR A 329 5.53 -18.58 7.27
C TYR A 329 4.04 -18.62 6.94
N LEU A 330 3.36 -17.45 6.94
CA LEU A 330 1.92 -17.35 6.67
C LEU A 330 1.59 -17.74 5.22
N LEU A 331 2.45 -17.37 4.26
CA LEU A 331 2.30 -17.78 2.87
C LEU A 331 2.56 -19.28 2.67
N HIS A 332 3.48 -19.87 3.43
CA HIS A 332 3.75 -21.30 3.40
C HIS A 332 2.62 -22.14 4.02
N SER A 333 2.06 -21.71 5.15
CA SER A 333 1.04 -22.46 5.90
C SER A 333 -0.39 -22.05 5.53
N LYS A 334 -0.94 -22.68 4.47
CA LYS A 334 -2.35 -22.48 4.07
C LYS A 334 -3.33 -22.67 5.24
N LYS A 335 -3.06 -23.60 6.16
CA LYS A 335 -3.91 -23.84 7.36
C LYS A 335 -3.94 -22.67 8.33
N MET A 336 -2.79 -22.07 8.62
CA MET A 336 -2.71 -20.90 9.49
C MET A 336 -3.40 -19.69 8.87
N LEU A 337 -3.31 -19.54 7.55
CA LEU A 337 -4.03 -18.50 6.82
C LEU A 337 -5.56 -18.68 6.87
N HIS A 338 -6.05 -19.92 6.89
CA HIS A 338 -7.47 -20.18 7.11
C HIS A 338 -7.88 -19.85 8.55
N HIS A 339 -7.07 -20.17 9.56
CA HIS A 339 -7.34 -19.75 10.94
C HIS A 339 -7.31 -18.22 11.11
N TYR A 340 -6.38 -17.54 10.43
CA TYR A 340 -6.30 -16.07 10.33
C TYR A 340 -7.63 -15.48 9.82
N LEU A 341 -8.20 -16.09 8.77
CA LEU A 341 -9.48 -15.68 8.19
C LEU A 341 -10.70 -16.09 9.02
N GLN A 342 -10.64 -17.21 9.75
CA GLN A 342 -11.76 -17.70 10.58
C GLN A 342 -11.87 -16.96 11.93
N ALA A 343 -10.76 -16.52 12.52
CA ALA A 343 -10.75 -15.68 13.71
C ALA A 343 -11.45 -14.32 13.49
N LYS A 344 -11.60 -13.90 12.22
CA LYS A 344 -12.40 -12.75 11.76
C LYS A 344 -13.92 -12.99 11.85
N ASN A 345 -14.39 -14.24 11.79
CA ASN A 345 -15.80 -14.59 11.61
C ASN A 345 -16.55 -14.95 12.90
N GLY A 346 -15.89 -14.98 14.06
CA GLY A 346 -16.58 -15.02 15.36
C GLY A 346 -17.31 -16.32 15.72
N GLU A 347 -16.98 -17.47 15.13
CA GLU A 347 -17.40 -18.78 15.66
C GLU A 347 -16.24 -19.44 16.43
N ALA A 348 -15.89 -18.88 17.58
CA ALA A 348 -15.30 -19.66 18.65
C ALA A 348 -16.45 -20.06 19.60
N LEU A 349 -17.18 -21.12 19.24
CA LEU A 349 -18.07 -21.79 20.20
C LEU A 349 -17.20 -22.37 21.32
N PRO A 350 -17.46 -22.08 22.61
CA PRO A 350 -16.78 -22.76 23.70
C PRO A 350 -17.15 -24.25 23.69
N PRO A 351 -16.27 -25.17 24.13
CA PRO A 351 -16.61 -26.57 24.24
C PRO A 351 -17.55 -26.76 25.44
N GLY A 352 -18.86 -26.78 25.18
CA GLY A 352 -19.92 -27.02 26.17
C GLY A 352 -20.84 -28.17 25.72
N PRO A 353 -21.36 -28.99 26.64
CA PRO A 353 -21.79 -30.36 26.35
C PRO A 353 -23.15 -30.43 25.66
N LEU A 354 -23.24 -31.39 24.74
CA LEU A 354 -24.39 -31.90 24.00
C LEU A 354 -25.77 -31.62 24.64
N SER A 355 -26.67 -31.02 23.87
CA SER A 355 -28.12 -31.11 24.08
C SER A 355 -28.83 -31.29 22.74
N ARG A 356 -29.25 -32.54 22.49
CA ARG A 356 -30.16 -32.93 21.41
C ARG A 356 -31.53 -32.32 21.68
N THR A 357 -32.06 -31.51 20.75
CA THR A 357 -33.52 -31.39 20.59
C THR A 357 -33.86 -31.08 19.13
N GLN A 358 -34.84 -31.81 18.61
CA GLN A 358 -35.17 -31.99 17.20
C GLN A 358 -36.03 -30.86 16.63
N CYS A 359 -35.86 -30.54 15.35
CA CYS A 359 -36.81 -29.78 14.52
C CYS A 359 -36.95 -30.46 13.13
N PRO A 360 -38.12 -30.41 12.46
CA PRO A 360 -38.57 -31.37 11.44
C PRO A 360 -37.96 -31.15 10.03
N PRO A 361 -38.07 -32.13 9.10
CA PRO A 361 -37.28 -32.17 7.88
C PRO A 361 -37.76 -31.13 6.85
N GLN A 362 -36.91 -30.15 6.55
CA GLN A 362 -37.04 -29.31 5.36
C GLN A 362 -36.16 -29.84 4.22
N THR A 363 -36.73 -29.75 3.03
CA THR A 363 -36.30 -30.25 1.72
C THR A 363 -34.84 -29.89 1.35
N PRO A 364 -34.03 -30.82 0.80
CA PRO A 364 -32.58 -30.66 0.62
C PRO A 364 -32.11 -29.83 -0.61
N ALA A 365 -32.98 -29.07 -1.28
CA ALA A 365 -32.64 -28.47 -2.58
C ALA A 365 -32.00 -27.07 -2.54
N ALA A 366 -32.08 -26.34 -1.42
CA ALA A 366 -31.61 -24.94 -1.35
C ALA A 366 -30.25 -24.73 -0.65
N ALA A 367 -29.65 -25.79 -0.06
CA ALA A 367 -28.39 -25.68 0.67
C ALA A 367 -27.13 -25.75 -0.22
N GLY A 368 -27.23 -26.35 -1.42
CA GLY A 368 -26.09 -26.55 -2.31
C GLY A 368 -25.59 -25.27 -3.01
N ALA A 369 -26.50 -24.34 -3.34
CA ALA A 369 -26.14 -23.09 -4.02
C ALA A 369 -25.51 -22.06 -3.06
N ALA A 370 -26.03 -21.95 -1.83
CA ALA A 370 -25.48 -21.06 -0.80
C ALA A 370 -24.10 -21.51 -0.28
N GLY A 371 -23.78 -22.81 -0.38
CA GLY A 371 -22.47 -23.35 -0.01
C GLY A 371 -21.37 -23.04 -1.04
N ALA A 372 -21.69 -23.13 -2.34
CA ALA A 372 -20.74 -22.87 -3.42
C ALA A 372 -20.33 -21.38 -3.48
N ASP A 373 -21.30 -20.46 -3.36
CA ASP A 373 -21.03 -19.01 -3.35
C ASP A 373 -20.18 -18.58 -2.14
N ARG A 374 -20.36 -19.26 -1.00
CA ARG A 374 -19.57 -19.01 0.22
C ARG A 374 -18.13 -19.51 0.09
N GLU A 375 -17.94 -20.69 -0.49
CA GLU A 375 -16.61 -21.27 -0.74
C GLU A 375 -15.81 -20.42 -1.75
N GLU A 376 -16.46 -19.90 -2.79
CA GLU A 376 -15.85 -18.98 -3.75
C GLU A 376 -15.44 -17.64 -3.10
N ALA A 377 -16.30 -17.07 -2.24
CA ALA A 377 -16.00 -15.85 -1.50
C ALA A 377 -14.84 -16.03 -0.51
N GLU A 378 -14.78 -17.16 0.20
CA GLU A 378 -13.68 -17.50 1.12
C GLU A 378 -12.36 -17.68 0.36
N GLN A 379 -12.39 -18.36 -0.80
CA GLN A 379 -11.21 -18.51 -1.65
C GLN A 379 -10.71 -17.16 -2.22
N LYS A 380 -11.62 -16.26 -2.60
CA LYS A 380 -11.28 -14.90 -3.05
C LYS A 380 -10.67 -14.06 -1.93
N ALA A 381 -11.23 -14.13 -0.72
CA ALA A 381 -10.68 -13.47 0.45
C ALA A 381 -9.27 -13.98 0.79
N LEU A 382 -9.05 -15.29 0.67
CA LEU A 382 -7.74 -15.90 0.88
C LEU A 382 -6.70 -15.40 -0.12
N LEU A 383 -7.05 -15.34 -1.41
CA LEU A 383 -6.17 -14.79 -2.44
C LEU A 383 -5.82 -13.32 -2.16
N ALA A 384 -6.79 -12.51 -1.75
CA ALA A 384 -6.54 -11.11 -1.39
C ALA A 384 -5.54 -10.96 -0.24
N VAL A 385 -5.64 -11.82 0.79
CA VAL A 385 -4.68 -11.84 1.90
C VAL A 385 -3.30 -12.31 1.43
N GLN A 386 -3.21 -13.36 0.61
CA GLN A 386 -1.94 -13.82 0.06
C GLN A 386 -1.25 -12.73 -0.76
N CYS A 387 -1.99 -12.04 -1.62
CA CYS A 387 -1.47 -10.91 -2.39
C CYS A 387 -1.00 -9.77 -1.48
N SER A 388 -1.72 -9.47 -0.40
CA SER A 388 -1.33 -8.43 0.55
C SER A 388 -0.05 -8.80 1.32
N LEU A 389 0.04 -10.04 1.81
CA LEU A 389 1.25 -10.58 2.44
C LEU A 389 2.45 -10.54 1.49
N LEU A 390 2.23 -10.88 0.21
CA LEU A 390 3.28 -10.84 -0.80
C LEU A 390 3.75 -9.41 -1.11
N LYS A 391 2.84 -8.42 -1.15
CA LYS A 391 3.21 -7.00 -1.30
C LYS A 391 4.07 -6.52 -0.13
N ILE A 392 3.67 -6.83 1.10
CA ILE A 392 4.43 -6.48 2.31
C ILE A 392 5.81 -7.14 2.27
N LEU A 393 5.88 -8.45 1.98
CA LEU A 393 7.12 -9.21 1.88
C LEU A 393 8.06 -8.64 0.80
N SER A 394 7.50 -8.33 -0.37
CA SER A 394 8.21 -7.71 -1.48
C SER A 394 8.86 -6.38 -1.08
N LYS A 395 8.09 -5.45 -0.50
CA LYS A 395 8.61 -4.17 -0.01
C LYS A 395 9.62 -4.36 1.12
N THR A 396 9.40 -5.34 2.01
CA THR A 396 10.30 -5.68 3.11
C THR A 396 11.66 -6.12 2.57
N LEU A 397 11.70 -7.05 1.62
CA LEU A 397 12.94 -7.54 1.02
C LEU A 397 13.66 -6.44 0.24
N ALA A 398 12.93 -5.60 -0.50
CA ALA A 398 13.51 -4.44 -1.17
C ALA A 398 14.09 -3.42 -0.17
N SER A 399 13.48 -3.24 1.00
CA SER A 399 14.04 -2.39 2.06
C SER A 399 15.32 -3.00 2.64
N LEU A 400 15.29 -4.30 2.92
CA LEU A 400 16.45 -5.04 3.43
C LEU A 400 17.61 -5.01 2.45
N GLN A 401 17.36 -5.01 1.13
CA GLN A 401 18.39 -4.88 0.11
C GLN A 401 19.28 -3.66 0.34
N HIS A 402 18.70 -2.50 0.67
CA HIS A 402 19.44 -1.26 0.95
C HIS A 402 20.32 -1.35 2.22
N PHE A 403 20.04 -2.30 3.11
CA PHE A 403 20.82 -2.56 4.32
C PHE A 403 21.85 -3.68 4.14
N THR A 404 22.04 -4.15 2.91
CA THR A 404 23.03 -5.18 2.56
C THR A 404 24.08 -4.66 1.58
N PRO A 405 25.28 -5.26 1.54
CA PRO A 405 26.31 -4.84 0.61
C PRO A 405 25.88 -5.04 -0.85
N ASP A 406 26.46 -4.25 -1.75
CA ASP A 406 26.09 -4.34 -3.17
C ASP A 406 26.61 -5.63 -3.84
N CYS A 407 25.71 -6.37 -4.50
CA CYS A 407 26.04 -7.62 -5.19
C CYS A 407 27.07 -7.44 -6.31
N CYS A 408 27.06 -6.32 -7.04
CA CYS A 408 28.03 -6.08 -8.11
C CYS A 408 29.42 -5.82 -7.52
N GLN A 409 29.51 -5.02 -6.46
CA GLN A 409 30.75 -4.81 -5.70
C GLN A 409 31.31 -6.13 -5.14
N ILE A 410 30.42 -6.99 -4.62
CA ILE A 410 30.75 -8.34 -4.16
C ILE A 410 31.35 -9.18 -5.28
N LEU A 411 30.71 -9.24 -6.45
CA LEU A 411 31.13 -10.09 -7.57
C LEU A 411 32.44 -9.61 -8.20
N LEU A 412 32.70 -8.31 -8.17
CA LEU A 412 33.93 -7.68 -8.62
C LEU A 412 35.07 -7.76 -7.58
N ASP A 413 34.83 -8.44 -6.45
CA ASP A 413 35.72 -8.57 -5.30
C ASP A 413 36.32 -7.24 -4.81
N GLN A 414 35.50 -6.19 -4.83
CA GLN A 414 35.87 -4.93 -4.20
C GLN A 414 35.85 -5.11 -2.68
N CYS A 415 36.70 -4.34 -1.97
CA CYS A 415 36.73 -4.35 -0.52
C CYS A 415 35.38 -3.90 0.02
N MET A 416 34.74 -4.76 0.82
CA MET A 416 33.46 -4.49 1.48
C MET A 416 33.75 -3.90 2.86
N ASP A 417 33.13 -2.77 3.21
CA ASP A 417 33.16 -2.27 4.57
C ASP A 417 32.19 -3.08 5.44
N LEU A 418 32.75 -3.96 6.27
CA LEU A 418 31.98 -4.80 7.21
C LEU A 418 31.37 -4.01 8.37
N ALA A 419 31.87 -2.79 8.65
CA ALA A 419 31.33 -1.94 9.70
C ALA A 419 30.05 -1.21 9.24
N GLU A 420 29.94 -0.90 7.95
CA GLU A 420 28.75 -0.29 7.34
C GLU A 420 27.56 -1.26 7.37
N TYR A 421 27.78 -2.53 7.02
CA TYR A 421 26.71 -3.52 6.90
C TYR A 421 26.68 -4.48 8.08
N ARG A 422 25.51 -4.67 8.71
CA ARG A 422 25.32 -5.62 9.81
C ARG A 422 24.89 -7.01 9.32
N THR A 423 25.10 -8.03 10.14
CA THR A 423 24.49 -9.35 9.93
C THR A 423 23.02 -9.26 10.29
N LEU A 424 22.16 -9.41 9.29
CA LEU A 424 20.70 -9.30 9.45
C LEU A 424 20.05 -10.66 9.74
N PHE A 425 20.65 -11.75 9.28
CA PHE A 425 20.12 -13.11 9.42
C PHE A 425 21.11 -14.03 10.12
N VAL A 426 20.60 -14.83 11.04
CA VAL A 426 21.39 -15.82 11.77
C VAL A 426 21.82 -16.96 10.83
N LEU A 427 23.04 -17.48 11.02
CA LEU A 427 23.62 -18.63 10.31
C LEU A 427 22.94 -19.96 10.69
N SER A 428 21.66 -20.08 10.34
CA SER A 428 20.87 -21.30 10.44
C SER A 428 20.10 -21.52 9.14
N PHE A 429 19.85 -22.78 8.82
CA PHE A 429 19.10 -23.24 7.65
C PHE A 429 17.78 -23.89 8.03
N THR A 430 17.36 -23.73 9.28
CA THR A 430 16.08 -24.22 9.78
C THR A 430 14.93 -23.52 9.06
N THR A 431 13.89 -24.27 8.72
CA THR A 431 12.66 -23.71 8.16
C THR A 431 12.05 -22.67 9.11
N PRO A 432 11.43 -21.60 8.58
CA PRO A 432 10.86 -20.55 9.40
C PRO A 432 9.73 -21.13 10.27
N ALA A 433 9.78 -20.82 11.55
CA ALA A 433 8.74 -21.16 12.52
C ALA A 433 7.98 -19.90 12.95
N PHE A 434 6.73 -20.08 13.37
CA PHE A 434 5.91 -19.03 13.97
C PHE A 434 6.15 -18.95 15.48
N ASP A 435 7.43 -18.93 15.85
CA ASP A 435 7.87 -18.72 17.22
C ASP A 435 8.47 -17.31 17.29
N PRO A 436 7.92 -16.39 18.11
CA PRO A 436 8.46 -15.05 18.22
C PRO A 436 9.91 -15.03 18.72
N ASP A 437 10.36 -16.06 19.44
CA ASP A 437 11.72 -16.11 20.01
C ASP A 437 12.76 -16.65 19.02
N VAL A 438 12.32 -17.23 17.90
CA VAL A 438 13.22 -17.75 16.86
C VAL A 438 13.62 -16.62 15.90
N ALA A 439 14.90 -16.29 15.92
CA ALA A 439 15.47 -15.27 15.05
C ALA A 439 15.44 -15.67 13.56
N PRO A 440 15.21 -14.71 12.64
CA PRO A 440 15.31 -14.91 11.20
C PRO A 440 16.67 -15.43 10.77
N SER A 441 16.66 -16.38 9.83
CA SER A 441 17.87 -17.08 9.40
C SER A 441 17.98 -17.22 7.88
N PHE A 442 19.10 -17.74 7.38
CA PHE A 442 19.25 -18.09 5.97
C PHE A 442 18.16 -19.08 5.50
N GLY A 443 17.68 -19.95 6.39
CA GLY A 443 16.52 -20.82 6.13
C GLY A 443 15.23 -20.05 5.84
N THR A 444 15.02 -18.89 6.46
CA THR A 444 13.88 -18.00 6.18
C THR A 444 13.93 -17.50 4.73
N LEU A 445 15.10 -17.04 4.26
CA LEU A 445 15.27 -16.54 2.89
C LEU A 445 15.10 -17.66 1.85
N LEU A 446 15.66 -18.85 2.11
CA LEU A 446 15.48 -20.02 1.23
C LEU A 446 14.01 -20.46 1.17
N ALA A 447 13.32 -20.50 2.31
CA ALA A 447 11.89 -20.79 2.36
C ALA A 447 11.07 -19.75 1.58
N THR A 448 11.46 -18.48 1.64
CA THR A 448 10.81 -17.39 0.91
C THR A 448 10.87 -17.61 -0.61
N ILE A 449 12.06 -17.95 -1.13
CA ILE A 449 12.24 -18.28 -2.55
C ILE A 449 11.39 -19.50 -2.94
N ASN A 450 11.39 -20.55 -2.11
CA ASN A 450 10.60 -21.75 -2.36
C ASN A 450 9.08 -21.49 -2.38
N VAL A 451 8.59 -20.65 -1.47
CA VAL A 451 7.17 -20.23 -1.44
C VAL A 451 6.80 -19.47 -2.72
N ALA A 452 7.60 -18.47 -3.10
CA ALA A 452 7.35 -17.70 -4.31
C ALA A 452 7.38 -18.59 -5.58
N LEU A 453 8.36 -19.49 -5.69
CA LEU A 453 8.47 -20.43 -6.80
C LEU A 453 7.29 -21.43 -6.84
N SER A 454 6.83 -21.88 -5.67
CA SER A 454 5.66 -22.76 -5.55
C SER A 454 4.38 -22.06 -5.98
N MET A 455 4.16 -20.82 -5.53
CA MET A 455 3.01 -20.00 -5.96
C MET A 455 3.04 -19.75 -7.47
N LEU A 456 4.21 -19.42 -8.02
CA LEU A 456 4.39 -19.22 -9.45
C LEU A 456 4.08 -20.50 -10.26
N SER A 457 4.50 -21.66 -9.75
CA SER A 457 4.21 -22.97 -10.36
C SER A 457 2.73 -23.37 -10.25
N GLU A 458 2.04 -23.03 -9.15
CA GLU A 458 0.60 -23.27 -8.99
C GLU A 458 -0.23 -22.45 -9.99
N MET A 459 0.20 -21.22 -10.29
CA MET A 459 -0.45 -20.35 -11.29
C MET A 459 -0.38 -20.93 -12.70
N GLU A 460 0.76 -21.53 -13.08
CA GLU A 460 0.95 -22.09 -14.43
C GLU A 460 0.20 -23.42 -14.62
N LYS A 461 0.20 -24.31 -13.62
CA LYS A 461 -0.52 -25.60 -13.70
C LYS A 461 -2.03 -25.42 -13.90
N LYS A 462 -2.61 -24.35 -13.34
CA LYS A 462 -4.04 -24.04 -13.48
C LYS A 462 -4.41 -23.43 -14.84
N LYS A 463 -3.43 -23.10 -15.68
CA LYS A 463 -3.64 -22.67 -17.07
C LYS A 463 -3.82 -23.87 -18.03
N GLU A 464 -3.39 -25.07 -17.64
CA GLU A 464 -3.43 -26.29 -18.46
C GLU A 464 -4.69 -27.16 -18.25
N THR A 465 -5.37 -27.03 -17.11
CA THR A 465 -6.66 -27.70 -16.84
C THR A 465 -7.81 -26.72 -16.96
N ALA A 466 -8.60 -26.82 -18.04
CA ALA A 466 -9.82 -26.03 -18.28
C ALA A 466 -11.00 -26.45 -17.37
N SER A 467 -10.77 -26.59 -16.06
CA SER A 467 -11.80 -26.81 -15.07
C SER A 467 -11.42 -26.14 -13.74
N VAL A 468 -12.03 -24.97 -13.51
CA VAL A 468 -12.35 -24.36 -12.21
C VAL A 468 -11.18 -23.86 -11.34
N SER A 469 -11.20 -22.54 -11.07
CA SER A 469 -10.63 -21.83 -9.91
C SER A 469 -9.13 -21.51 -9.87
N ILE A 470 -8.75 -20.45 -10.59
CA ILE A 470 -7.98 -19.24 -10.19
C ILE A 470 -7.99 -18.26 -11.40
N ALA A 471 -7.96 -18.80 -12.62
CA ALA A 471 -7.95 -18.05 -13.88
C ALA A 471 -9.30 -17.38 -14.25
N SER A 472 -10.42 -17.76 -13.61
CA SER A 472 -11.74 -17.16 -13.83
C SER A 472 -12.02 -15.93 -12.96
N LEU A 473 -11.12 -15.59 -12.03
CA LEU A 473 -11.38 -14.60 -10.96
C LEU A 473 -10.51 -13.33 -11.04
N ALA A 474 -9.49 -13.32 -11.89
CA ALA A 474 -8.56 -12.20 -12.03
C ALA A 474 -8.40 -11.85 -13.52
N SER A 475 -8.31 -10.55 -13.84
CA SER A 475 -8.06 -10.12 -15.21
C SER A 475 -6.68 -10.60 -15.69
N SER A 476 -6.47 -10.70 -17.00
CA SER A 476 -5.15 -11.05 -17.56
C SER A 476 -4.04 -10.10 -17.07
N GLU A 477 -4.37 -8.85 -16.77
CA GLU A 477 -3.45 -7.85 -16.24
C GLU A 477 -3.08 -8.11 -14.79
N GLU A 478 -4.06 -8.47 -13.94
CA GLU A 478 -3.82 -8.81 -12.53
C GLU A 478 -2.94 -10.05 -12.38
N LEU A 479 -3.14 -11.05 -13.25
CA LEU A 479 -2.32 -12.25 -13.28
C LEU A 479 -0.86 -11.93 -13.65
N GLN A 480 -0.67 -11.06 -14.64
CA GLN A 480 0.65 -10.60 -15.04
C GLN A 480 1.32 -9.77 -13.94
N ALA A 481 0.57 -8.88 -13.28
CA ALA A 481 1.07 -8.09 -12.16
C ALA A 481 1.51 -8.97 -10.98
N LEU A 482 0.75 -10.03 -10.67
CA LEU A 482 1.11 -11.00 -9.63
C LEU A 482 2.37 -11.79 -10.01
N LYS A 483 2.51 -12.19 -11.28
CA LYS A 483 3.74 -12.84 -11.78
C LYS A 483 4.95 -11.92 -11.64
N SER A 484 4.83 -10.66 -12.04
CA SER A 484 5.89 -9.65 -11.86
C SER A 484 6.24 -9.44 -10.39
N LEU A 485 5.24 -9.41 -9.49
CA LEU A 485 5.47 -9.26 -8.05
C LEU A 485 6.21 -10.46 -7.46
N LEU A 486 5.87 -11.70 -7.86
CA LEU A 486 6.58 -12.92 -7.43
C LEU A 486 8.03 -12.92 -7.90
N MET A 487 8.28 -12.55 -9.16
CA MET A 487 9.63 -12.43 -9.71
C MET A 487 10.45 -11.39 -8.94
N PHE A 488 9.89 -10.19 -8.76
CA PHE A 488 10.50 -9.13 -7.99
C PHE A 488 10.82 -9.57 -6.55
N THR A 489 9.90 -10.30 -5.90
CA THR A 489 10.11 -10.85 -4.55
C THR A 489 11.29 -11.82 -4.52
N MET A 490 11.37 -12.75 -5.50
CA MET A 490 12.49 -13.69 -5.60
C MET A 490 13.81 -12.99 -5.85
N GLU A 491 13.86 -12.01 -6.77
CA GLU A 491 15.06 -11.24 -7.09
C GLU A 491 15.63 -10.53 -5.86
N ASN A 492 14.78 -9.79 -5.13
CA ASN A 492 15.20 -9.13 -3.91
C ASN A 492 15.64 -10.14 -2.83
N CYS A 493 14.94 -11.27 -2.70
CA CYS A 493 15.31 -12.31 -1.74
C CYS A 493 16.67 -12.95 -2.08
N PHE A 494 16.94 -13.25 -3.35
CA PHE A 494 18.24 -13.76 -3.79
C PHE A 494 19.34 -12.72 -3.56
N TYR A 495 19.08 -11.44 -3.83
CA TYR A 495 20.04 -10.37 -3.57
C TYR A 495 20.42 -10.32 -2.09
N VAL A 496 19.44 -10.24 -1.19
CA VAL A 496 19.67 -10.19 0.26
C VAL A 496 20.41 -11.45 0.74
N LEU A 497 20.01 -12.63 0.26
CA LEU A 497 20.64 -13.91 0.58
C LEU A 497 22.12 -13.94 0.19
N ILE A 498 22.44 -13.60 -1.06
CA ILE A 498 23.80 -13.58 -1.60
C ILE A 498 24.65 -12.57 -0.84
N SER A 499 24.12 -11.36 -0.65
CA SER A 499 24.85 -10.26 -0.02
C SER A 499 25.20 -10.55 1.44
N GLN A 500 24.23 -11.06 2.20
CA GLN A 500 24.46 -11.48 3.60
C GLN A 500 25.37 -12.71 3.69
N ALA A 501 25.27 -13.66 2.77
CA ALA A 501 26.18 -14.81 2.73
C ALA A 501 27.63 -14.36 2.53
N VAL A 502 27.89 -13.46 1.58
CA VAL A 502 29.24 -12.95 1.30
C VAL A 502 29.78 -12.15 2.46
N ARG A 503 28.95 -11.28 3.05
CA ARG A 503 29.29 -10.56 4.28
C ARG A 503 29.77 -11.54 5.35
N CYS A 504 29.01 -12.61 5.61
CA CYS A 504 29.39 -13.64 6.58
C CYS A 504 30.69 -14.38 6.22
N LEU A 505 30.94 -14.64 4.94
CA LEU A 505 32.19 -15.28 4.49
C LEU A 505 33.41 -14.36 4.66
N LYS A 506 33.25 -13.04 4.44
CA LYS A 506 34.30 -12.03 4.61
C LYS A 506 34.52 -11.62 6.07
N ASP A 507 33.54 -11.81 6.95
CA ASP A 507 33.61 -11.42 8.36
C ASP A 507 34.64 -12.26 9.16
N PRO A 508 35.71 -11.66 9.71
CA PRO A 508 36.71 -12.40 10.47
C PRO A 508 36.20 -12.95 11.81
N SER A 509 35.11 -12.44 12.38
CA SER A 509 34.59 -12.92 13.66
C SER A 509 33.83 -14.24 13.56
N ILE A 510 33.45 -14.67 12.36
CA ILE A 510 32.73 -15.92 12.12
C ILE A 510 33.72 -17.08 12.04
N LEU A 511 33.45 -18.14 12.80
CA LEU A 511 34.32 -19.31 12.87
C LEU A 511 34.48 -19.98 11.49
N PRO A 512 35.69 -20.44 11.11
CA PRO A 512 35.92 -21.09 9.81
C PRO A 512 35.00 -22.28 9.55
N ARG A 513 34.63 -23.02 10.59
CA ARG A 513 33.67 -24.15 10.51
C ARG A 513 32.28 -23.68 10.05
N ASP A 514 31.80 -22.58 10.59
CA ASP A 514 30.48 -22.04 10.24
C ASP A 514 30.48 -21.47 8.82
N LYS A 515 31.61 -20.89 8.38
CA LYS A 515 31.80 -20.49 6.97
C LYS A 515 31.76 -21.69 6.03
N GLN A 516 32.42 -22.79 6.38
CA GLN A 516 32.37 -24.02 5.57
C GLN A 516 30.95 -24.58 5.50
N ARG A 517 30.22 -24.61 6.62
CA ARG A 517 28.82 -25.03 6.66
C ARG A 517 27.96 -24.12 5.77
N LEU A 518 28.11 -22.80 5.88
CA LEU A 518 27.42 -21.83 5.03
C LEU A 518 27.66 -22.10 3.54
N LYS A 519 28.92 -22.33 3.14
CA LYS A 519 29.28 -22.66 1.75
C LYS A 519 28.59 -23.95 1.29
N GLN A 520 28.63 -25.01 2.10
CA GLN A 520 28.07 -26.31 1.76
C GLN A 520 26.55 -26.25 1.57
N GLU A 521 25.83 -25.76 2.59
CA GLU A 521 24.37 -25.70 2.61
C GLU A 521 23.82 -24.75 1.52
N LEU A 522 24.41 -23.57 1.35
CA LEU A 522 23.98 -22.68 0.27
C LEU A 522 24.28 -23.26 -1.11
N SER A 523 25.42 -23.91 -1.31
CA SER A 523 25.73 -24.54 -2.59
C SER A 523 24.71 -25.64 -2.93
N SER A 524 24.32 -26.49 -1.97
CA SER A 524 23.32 -27.55 -2.21
C SER A 524 21.93 -26.97 -2.47
N GLU A 525 21.48 -26.05 -1.64
CA GLU A 525 20.13 -25.45 -1.73
C GLU A 525 19.97 -24.62 -3.01
N LEU A 526 20.95 -23.74 -3.31
CA LEU A 526 20.91 -22.93 -4.53
C LEU A 526 21.02 -23.78 -5.79
N SER A 527 21.79 -24.87 -5.79
CA SER A 527 21.85 -25.78 -6.95
C SER A 527 20.50 -26.46 -7.22
N THR A 528 19.79 -26.82 -6.15
CA THR A 528 18.45 -27.42 -6.22
C THR A 528 17.41 -26.39 -6.70
N LEU A 529 17.48 -25.16 -6.20
CA LEU A 529 16.64 -24.03 -6.62
C LEU A 529 16.89 -23.65 -8.08
N LEU A 530 18.15 -23.54 -8.51
CA LEU A 530 18.53 -23.29 -9.91
C LEU A 530 17.99 -24.36 -10.86
N SER A 531 18.02 -25.62 -10.45
CA SER A 531 17.45 -26.72 -11.23
C SER A 531 15.94 -26.57 -11.38
N SER A 532 15.25 -26.15 -10.31
CA SER A 532 13.81 -25.91 -10.32
C SER A 532 13.43 -24.68 -11.17
N LEU A 533 14.15 -23.57 -11.02
CA LEU A 533 13.97 -22.34 -11.80
C LEU A 533 14.23 -22.59 -13.29
N SER A 534 15.35 -23.23 -13.63
CA SER A 534 15.66 -23.53 -15.04
C SER A 534 14.62 -24.44 -15.69
N ARG A 535 14.06 -25.41 -14.95
CA ARG A 535 12.94 -26.23 -15.43
C ARG A 535 11.67 -25.41 -15.66
N HIS A 536 11.39 -24.45 -14.77
CA HIS A 536 10.25 -23.55 -14.88
C HIS A 536 10.36 -22.66 -16.14
N PHE A 537 11.47 -21.95 -16.33
CA PHE A 537 11.66 -21.07 -17.49
C PHE A 537 11.77 -21.80 -18.82
N ARG A 538 12.28 -23.05 -18.83
CA ARG A 538 12.26 -23.90 -20.04
C ARG A 538 10.85 -24.33 -20.45
N ARG A 539 9.90 -24.44 -19.52
CA ARG A 539 8.49 -24.79 -19.84
C ARG A 539 7.70 -23.61 -20.39
N GLY A 540 8.06 -22.36 -20.05
CA GLY A 540 7.35 -21.16 -20.50
C GLY A 540 7.70 -20.67 -21.92
N SER A 541 8.67 -21.28 -22.60
CA SER A 541 9.02 -20.95 -23.98
C SER A 541 8.14 -21.74 -24.96
N PRO A 542 7.41 -21.11 -25.91
CA PRO A 542 6.68 -21.85 -26.92
C PRO A 542 7.69 -22.60 -27.80
N LEU A 543 7.73 -23.92 -27.68
CA LEU A 543 8.37 -24.78 -28.67
C LEU A 543 7.49 -24.76 -29.92
N SER A 544 7.83 -23.88 -30.88
CA SER A 544 7.26 -23.93 -32.23
C SER A 544 7.45 -25.35 -32.83
N PRO A 545 6.42 -26.00 -33.39
CA PRO A 545 6.51 -27.39 -33.83
C PRO A 545 7.39 -27.63 -35.07
N ALA A 546 8.06 -26.61 -35.60
CA ALA A 546 8.75 -26.68 -36.88
C ALA A 546 10.23 -27.12 -36.82
N SER A 547 10.74 -27.60 -35.69
CA SER A 547 12.14 -28.06 -35.56
C SER A 547 12.31 -29.55 -35.25
N ALA A 548 11.23 -30.35 -35.34
CA ALA A 548 11.32 -31.80 -35.31
C ALA A 548 11.76 -32.36 -36.68
N GLN A 549 12.90 -31.92 -37.20
CA GLN A 549 13.69 -32.58 -38.25
C GLN A 549 14.94 -31.72 -38.56
N SER A 550 16.02 -31.86 -37.79
CA SER A 550 17.34 -32.20 -38.35
C SER A 550 18.43 -32.26 -37.29
N LYS A 551 19.17 -33.38 -37.35
CA LYS A 551 20.58 -33.61 -36.97
C LYS A 551 20.99 -33.44 -35.50
N GLN A 552 21.57 -34.53 -34.99
CA GLN A 552 22.39 -34.56 -33.77
C GLN A 552 23.44 -33.42 -33.80
N PRO A 553 23.66 -32.73 -32.67
CA PRO A 553 24.74 -31.75 -32.58
C PRO A 553 26.09 -32.47 -32.45
N PRO A 554 27.18 -31.93 -33.03
CA PRO A 554 28.53 -32.46 -32.84
C PRO A 554 29.01 -32.19 -31.40
N PRO A 555 29.94 -33.00 -30.87
CA PRO A 555 30.46 -32.80 -29.53
C PRO A 555 31.38 -31.57 -29.53
N GLY A 556 30.92 -30.44 -28.99
CA GLY A 556 31.80 -29.27 -28.81
C GLY A 556 31.14 -27.89 -28.70
N SER A 557 29.84 -27.71 -28.93
CA SER A 557 29.22 -26.39 -28.77
C SER A 557 28.84 -26.12 -27.31
N LYS A 558 29.65 -25.29 -26.63
CA LYS A 558 29.20 -24.58 -25.43
C LYS A 558 27.95 -23.78 -25.80
N GLY A 559 26.80 -24.13 -25.23
CA GLY A 559 25.54 -23.45 -25.51
C GLY A 559 25.65 -21.94 -25.24
N SER A 560 25.22 -21.13 -26.19
CA SER A 560 25.11 -19.68 -26.00
C SER A 560 24.16 -19.38 -24.83
N HIS A 561 24.62 -18.56 -23.89
CA HIS A 561 23.89 -18.11 -22.70
C HIS A 561 22.88 -16.96 -22.99
N GLU A 562 22.69 -16.56 -24.25
CA GLU A 562 21.97 -15.34 -24.65
C GLU A 562 20.45 -15.32 -24.34
N GLY A 563 19.86 -16.43 -23.86
CA GLY A 563 18.43 -16.50 -23.51
C GLY A 563 18.13 -16.75 -22.03
N GLN A 564 19.14 -16.72 -21.15
CA GLN A 564 18.97 -17.09 -19.74
C GLN A 564 18.66 -15.87 -18.89
N GLU A 565 17.60 -15.94 -18.06
CA GLU A 565 17.20 -14.80 -17.22
C GLU A 565 18.35 -14.30 -16.32
N PRO A 566 18.50 -12.96 -16.15
CA PRO A 566 19.59 -12.36 -15.38
C PRO A 566 19.74 -12.92 -13.96
N ILE A 567 18.61 -13.19 -13.28
CA ILE A 567 18.58 -13.77 -11.94
C ILE A 567 19.26 -15.14 -11.88
N ILE A 568 19.08 -15.99 -12.91
CA ILE A 568 19.68 -17.32 -12.95
C ILE A 568 21.18 -17.20 -13.18
N GLN A 569 21.62 -16.24 -14.00
CA GLN A 569 23.05 -15.97 -14.22
C GLN A 569 23.72 -15.48 -12.92
N LEU A 570 23.07 -14.57 -12.19
CA LEU A 570 23.54 -14.07 -10.90
C LEU A 570 23.72 -15.21 -9.88
N VAL A 571 22.68 -16.03 -9.68
CA VAL A 571 22.75 -17.14 -8.73
C VAL A 571 23.79 -18.18 -9.15
N GLN A 572 23.93 -18.47 -10.47
CA GLN A 572 24.99 -19.35 -10.97
C GLN A 572 26.39 -18.78 -10.73
N ALA A 573 26.60 -17.49 -10.96
CA ALA A 573 27.87 -16.83 -10.69
C ALA A 573 28.22 -16.92 -9.20
N PHE A 574 27.25 -16.68 -8.32
CA PHE A 574 27.43 -16.80 -6.88
C PHE A 574 27.74 -18.24 -6.44
N VAL A 575 27.03 -19.25 -6.94
CA VAL A 575 27.31 -20.66 -6.61
C VAL A 575 28.75 -21.02 -6.99
N ARG A 576 29.24 -20.56 -8.14
CA ARG A 576 30.65 -20.75 -8.54
C ARG A 576 31.63 -20.02 -7.61
N LEU A 577 31.29 -18.83 -7.14
CA LEU A 577 32.10 -18.06 -6.19
C LEU A 577 32.23 -18.80 -4.85
N VAL A 578 31.13 -19.36 -4.34
CA VAL A 578 31.10 -20.09 -3.06
C VAL A 578 31.85 -21.42 -3.14
N GLN A 579 31.79 -22.10 -4.29
CA GLN A 579 32.48 -23.37 -4.55
C GLN A 579 34.00 -23.22 -4.73
N ARG A 580 34.45 -22.03 -5.14
CA ARG A 580 35.87 -21.64 -5.11
C ARG A 580 36.28 -21.31 -3.67
#